data_AF-A0ABD2HFE8-F1
#
_entry.id   AF-A0ABD2HFE8-F1
#
_cell.length_a   1.000
_cell.length_b   1.000
_cell.length_c   1.000
_cell.angle_alpha   90.00
_cell.angle_beta   90.00
_cell.angle_gamma   90.00
#
_symmetry.space_group_name_H-M   'P 1'
#
loop_
_entity.id
_entity.type
_entity.pdbx_description
1 polymer ?
#
loop_
_entity_poly.entity_id
_entity_poly.type
_entity_poly.pdbx_seq_one_letter_code
_entity_poly.pdbx_strand_id
1 'polypeptide(L)'
;MDSTALLNLLLQLVLMGTVCGIPVCKHPCERTSVYNELSFRHISELQDSSVAPWNMNIDTVSDRHPENILYAECKHCTLKNMVAKPIMIEVSVYHNITGPAWCKCPFNLAVGCTCVQKH
;
A
#
# COMPACT_ATOMS: atom_id res chain seq x y z
N MET A 1 43.54 -4.93 -34.82
CA MET A 1 42.18 -4.59 -34.37
C MET A 1 42.17 -4.79 -32.87
N ASP A 2 42.16 -3.70 -32.13
CA ASP A 2 42.44 -3.66 -30.68
C ASP A 2 41.37 -4.35 -29.85
N SER A 3 41.74 -5.43 -29.15
CA SER A 3 40.87 -6.18 -28.24
C SER A 3 40.36 -5.36 -27.05
N THR A 4 40.95 -4.18 -26.79
CA THR A 4 40.54 -3.24 -25.74
C THR A 4 39.28 -2.46 -26.10
N ALA A 5 39.01 -2.22 -27.38
CA ALA A 5 37.81 -1.51 -27.84
C ALA A 5 36.54 -2.36 -27.66
N LEU A 6 36.62 -3.68 -27.90
CA LEU A 6 35.52 -4.62 -27.70
C LEU A 6 35.18 -4.82 -26.22
N LEU A 7 36.19 -4.83 -25.35
CA LEU A 7 36.01 -4.96 -23.90
C LEU A 7 35.31 -3.72 -23.30
N ASN A 8 35.69 -2.52 -23.77
CA ASN A 8 35.04 -1.28 -23.33
C ASN A 8 33.60 -1.15 -23.84
N LEU A 9 33.29 -1.68 -25.03
CA LEU A 9 31.91 -1.69 -25.55
C LEU A 9 31.00 -2.63 -24.74
N LEU A 10 31.51 -3.82 -24.38
CA LEU A 10 30.79 -4.79 -23.54
C LEU A 10 30.56 -4.26 -22.12
N LEU A 11 31.52 -3.54 -21.54
CA LEU A 11 31.37 -2.94 -20.21
C LEU A 11 30.29 -1.85 -20.17
N GLN A 12 30.15 -1.07 -21.24
CA GLN A 12 29.10 -0.04 -21.35
C GLN A 12 27.70 -0.64 -21.55
N LEU A 13 27.59 -1.80 -22.20
CA LEU A 13 26.33 -2.54 -22.35
C LEU A 13 25.83 -3.15 -21.03
N VAL A 14 26.74 -3.53 -20.12
CA VAL A 14 26.37 -4.09 -18.80
C VAL A 14 25.90 -3.01 -17.81
N LEU A 15 26.29 -1.74 -17.99
CA LEU A 15 25.87 -0.63 -17.13
C LEU A 15 24.46 -0.07 -17.41
N MET A 16 23.78 -0.53 -18.46
CA MET A 16 22.42 -0.11 -18.81
C MET A 16 21.31 -1.00 -18.19
N GLY A 17 21.69 -2.05 -17.45
CA GLY A 17 20.81 -3.18 -17.15
C GLY A 17 20.27 -3.29 -15.73
N THR A 18 20.25 -2.24 -14.92
CA THR A 18 19.52 -2.27 -13.63
C THR A 18 18.87 -0.93 -13.35
N VAL A 19 17.92 -0.53 -14.20
CA VAL A 19 16.80 0.27 -13.69
C VAL A 19 16.04 -0.69 -12.79
N CYS A 20 16.42 -0.76 -11.52
CA CYS A 20 15.63 -1.38 -10.48
C CYS A 20 14.35 -0.56 -10.39
N GLY A 21 13.39 -0.83 -11.28
CA GLY A 21 12.04 -0.33 -11.15
C GLY A 21 11.59 -0.73 -9.76
N ILE A 22 11.24 0.26 -8.94
CA ILE A 22 10.62 0.02 -7.64
C ILE A 22 9.45 -0.93 -7.93
N PRO A 23 9.42 -2.12 -7.32
CA PRO A 23 8.42 -3.10 -7.66
C PRO A 23 7.05 -2.51 -7.32
N VAL A 24 6.21 -2.40 -8.35
CA VAL A 24 4.89 -1.75 -8.31
C VAL A 24 4.02 -2.31 -7.18
N CYS A 25 4.15 -3.61 -6.91
CA CYS A 25 3.70 -4.23 -5.67
C CYS A 25 4.89 -4.87 -4.96
N LYS A 26 4.81 -4.99 -3.62
CA LYS A 26 5.80 -5.74 -2.82
C LYS A 26 5.82 -7.26 -3.14
N HIS A 27 4.77 -7.77 -3.79
CA HIS A 27 4.59 -9.19 -4.19
C HIS A 27 4.27 -9.29 -5.69
N PRO A 28 4.46 -10.46 -6.34
CA PRO A 28 4.03 -10.66 -7.73
C PRO A 28 2.56 -10.26 -7.92
N CYS A 29 2.26 -9.43 -8.91
CA CYS A 29 0.92 -8.87 -9.09
C CYS A 29 0.15 -9.51 -10.23
N GLU A 30 -1.16 -9.58 -10.06
CA GLU A 30 -2.09 -9.98 -11.10
C GLU A 30 -2.29 -8.79 -12.06
N ARG A 31 -1.83 -8.93 -13.31
CA ARG A 31 -2.07 -7.92 -14.35
C ARG A 31 -3.53 -7.96 -14.79
N THR A 32 -4.15 -6.79 -14.90
CA THR A 32 -5.53 -6.68 -15.35
C THR A 32 -5.74 -5.43 -16.20
N SER A 33 -6.71 -5.48 -17.12
CA SER A 33 -7.26 -4.32 -17.84
C SER A 33 -8.56 -3.79 -17.24
N VAL A 34 -9.09 -4.49 -16.22
CA VAL A 34 -10.34 -4.16 -15.53
C VAL A 34 -10.05 -4.08 -14.03
N TYR A 35 -10.36 -2.95 -13.41
CA TYR A 35 -10.37 -2.85 -11.95
C TYR A 35 -11.82 -2.91 -11.44
N ASN A 36 -12.05 -3.68 -10.38
CA ASN A 36 -13.32 -3.65 -9.66
C ASN A 36 -13.27 -2.48 -8.67
N GLU A 37 -14.19 -1.53 -8.81
CA GLU A 37 -14.38 -0.46 -7.83
C GLU A 37 -14.93 -1.06 -6.54
N LEU A 38 -14.06 -1.26 -5.56
CA LEU A 38 -14.47 -1.51 -4.19
C LEU A 38 -14.64 -0.15 -3.51
N SER A 39 -15.87 0.33 -3.43
CA SER A 39 -16.19 1.56 -2.70
C SER A 39 -16.35 1.28 -1.21
N PHE A 40 -15.27 1.42 -0.46
CA PHE A 40 -15.34 1.45 1.01
C PHE A 40 -15.59 2.89 1.45
N ARG A 41 -16.80 3.15 1.96
CA ARG A 41 -17.11 4.43 2.63
C ARG A 41 -17.13 4.20 4.13
N HIS A 42 -16.27 4.94 4.84
CA HIS A 42 -16.36 5.01 6.29
C HIS A 42 -17.63 5.79 6.67
N ILE A 43 -18.68 5.09 7.13
CA ILE A 43 -19.99 5.69 7.49
C ILE A 43 -20.10 5.89 9.01
N SER A 44 -19.18 5.31 9.77
CA SER A 44 -19.23 5.32 11.22
C SER A 44 -18.69 6.64 11.78
N GLU A 45 -19.42 7.26 12.69
CA GLU A 45 -18.95 8.38 13.54
C GLU A 45 -18.46 7.87 14.91
N LEU A 46 -17.95 6.63 14.95
CA LEU A 46 -17.48 5.99 16.18
C LEU A 46 -16.06 6.40 16.58
N GLN A 47 -15.33 7.15 15.73
CA GLN A 47 -13.90 7.39 15.92
C GLN A 47 -13.60 8.09 17.25
N ASP A 48 -14.47 9.00 17.67
CA ASP A 48 -14.32 9.76 18.91
C ASP A 48 -15.10 9.17 20.08
N SER A 49 -16.15 8.38 19.83
CA SER A 49 -17.00 7.77 20.87
C SER A 49 -16.58 6.34 21.25
N SER A 50 -15.68 5.72 20.48
CA SER A 50 -15.13 4.39 20.77
C SER A 50 -14.28 4.38 22.04
N VAL A 51 -14.31 3.27 22.77
CA VAL A 51 -13.38 2.99 23.88
C VAL A 51 -11.92 2.84 23.42
N ALA A 52 -11.74 2.52 22.14
CA ALA A 52 -10.47 2.56 21.42
C ALA A 52 -10.61 3.61 20.30
N PRO A 53 -10.47 4.91 20.59
CA PRO A 53 -10.67 5.95 19.59
C PRO A 53 -9.54 5.95 18.56
N TRP A 54 -9.78 6.55 17.39
CA TRP A 54 -8.77 6.67 16.32
C TRP A 54 -8.87 8.01 15.60
N ASN A 55 -7.81 8.36 14.87
CA ASN A 55 -7.85 9.40 13.86
C ASN A 55 -8.08 8.77 12.48
N MET A 56 -8.80 9.47 11.61
CA MET A 56 -8.87 9.13 10.19
C MET A 56 -7.79 9.90 9.46
N ASN A 57 -6.86 9.18 8.86
CA ASN A 57 -5.81 9.74 8.02
C ASN A 57 -6.05 9.37 6.56
N ILE A 58 -5.39 10.09 5.65
CA ILE A 58 -5.45 9.84 4.21
C ILE A 58 -4.06 9.43 3.71
N ASP A 59 -4.02 8.36 2.92
CA ASP A 59 -2.87 7.93 2.16
C ASP A 59 -3.13 8.20 0.67
N THR A 60 -2.30 9.02 0.05
CA THR A 60 -2.47 9.51 -1.32
C THR A 60 -1.30 9.03 -2.17
N VAL A 61 -1.61 8.24 -3.21
CA VAL A 61 -0.62 7.64 -4.11
C VAL A 61 -1.10 7.82 -5.54
N SER A 62 -0.42 8.67 -6.32
CA SER A 62 -0.90 9.16 -7.62
C SER A 62 -0.99 8.11 -8.73
N ASP A 63 -0.19 7.03 -8.65
CA ASP A 63 -0.20 5.92 -9.60
C ASP A 63 -1.11 4.76 -9.17
N ARG A 64 -1.86 4.92 -8.06
CA ARG A 64 -2.74 3.90 -7.49
C ARG A 64 -4.22 4.23 -7.71
N HIS A 65 -5.03 3.21 -7.85
CA HIS A 65 -6.49 3.28 -7.78
C HIS A 65 -7.02 2.40 -6.62
N PRO A 66 -7.84 2.94 -5.71
CA PRO A 66 -8.09 4.38 -5.54
C PRO A 66 -6.80 5.12 -5.13
N GLU A 67 -6.65 6.36 -5.61
CA GLU A 67 -5.50 7.23 -5.30
C GLU A 67 -5.47 7.54 -3.80
N ASN A 68 -6.64 7.91 -3.28
CA ASN A 68 -6.86 8.28 -1.89
C ASN A 68 -7.48 7.11 -1.11
N ILE A 69 -6.82 6.70 -0.03
CA ILE A 69 -7.33 5.70 0.91
C ILE A 69 -7.37 6.30 2.31
N LEU A 70 -8.56 6.28 2.92
CA LEU A 70 -8.72 6.67 4.32
C LEU A 70 -8.41 5.47 5.23
N TYR A 71 -7.56 5.66 6.23
CA TYR A 71 -7.18 4.62 7.19
C TYR A 71 -7.24 5.12 8.63
N ALA A 72 -7.47 4.18 9.56
CA ALA A 72 -7.54 4.46 10.99
C ALA A 72 -6.16 4.36 11.66
N GLU A 73 -5.81 5.38 12.45
CA GLU A 73 -4.65 5.36 13.35
C GLU A 73 -5.11 5.41 14.80
N CYS A 74 -4.78 4.37 15.56
CA CYS A 74 -5.28 4.20 16.92
C CYS A 74 -4.71 5.22 17.90
N LYS A 75 -5.61 5.85 18.65
CA LYS A 75 -5.27 6.55 19.90
C LYS A 75 -5.18 5.52 21.04
N HIS A 76 -4.90 5.99 22.25
CA HIS A 76 -4.90 5.12 23.43
C HIS A 76 -6.30 4.70 23.84
N CYS A 77 -6.41 3.48 24.37
CA CYS A 77 -7.62 2.98 25.01
C CYS A 77 -7.99 3.84 26.22
N THR A 78 -9.29 4.07 26.40
CA THR A 78 -9.82 4.72 27.61
C THR A 78 -9.86 3.75 28.81
N LEU A 79 -9.87 2.45 28.55
CA LEU A 79 -9.85 1.39 29.56
C LEU A 79 -8.43 1.14 30.10
N LYS A 80 -8.29 1.07 31.42
CA LYS A 80 -7.02 0.78 32.10
C LYS A 80 -6.52 -0.63 31.75
N ASN A 81 -5.20 -0.80 31.68
CA ASN A 81 -4.51 -2.07 31.40
C ASN A 81 -4.86 -2.73 30.04
N MET A 82 -5.44 -1.96 29.13
CA MET A 82 -5.70 -2.39 27.75
C MET A 82 -4.86 -1.57 26.78
N VAL A 83 -4.64 -2.13 25.59
CA VAL A 83 -3.90 -1.48 24.50
C VAL A 83 -4.80 -1.44 23.27
N ALA A 84 -4.82 -0.29 22.60
CA ALA A 84 -5.55 -0.16 21.35
C ALA A 84 -4.78 -0.87 20.24
N LYS A 85 -5.48 -1.66 19.43
CA LYS A 85 -4.94 -2.33 18.25
C LYS A 85 -5.82 -2.01 17.04
N PRO A 86 -5.21 -1.80 15.86
CA PRO A 86 -5.96 -1.57 14.65
C PRO A 86 -6.68 -2.85 14.21
N ILE A 87 -7.88 -2.69 13.68
CA ILE A 87 -8.62 -3.74 13.00
C ILE A 87 -8.21 -3.68 11.52
N MET A 88 -7.48 -4.70 11.08
CA MET A 88 -6.93 -4.76 9.73
C MET A 88 -7.84 -5.58 8.81
N ILE A 89 -8.02 -5.11 7.58
CA ILE A 89 -8.58 -5.89 6.47
C ILE A 89 -7.59 -5.86 5.30
N GLU A 90 -7.63 -6.88 4.45
CA GLU A 90 -6.91 -6.84 3.18
C GLU A 90 -7.88 -6.42 2.06
N VAL A 91 -7.53 -5.39 1.32
CA VAL A 91 -8.24 -4.94 0.11
C VAL A 91 -7.30 -5.01 -1.08
N SER A 92 -7.87 -4.97 -2.29
CA SER A 92 -7.08 -4.85 -3.52
C SER A 92 -6.97 -3.38 -3.94
N VAL A 93 -5.76 -2.93 -4.25
CA VAL A 93 -5.48 -1.65 -4.91
C VAL A 93 -4.82 -1.91 -6.25
N TYR A 94 -4.94 -0.98 -7.20
CA TYR A 94 -4.46 -1.17 -8.55
C TYR A 94 -3.43 -0.11 -8.89
N HIS A 95 -2.20 -0.49 -9.22
CA HIS A 95 -1.18 0.45 -9.63
C HIS A 95 -0.98 0.45 -11.15
N ASN A 96 -0.76 1.62 -11.72
CA ASN A 96 -0.49 1.76 -13.15
C ASN A 96 0.95 1.31 -13.45
N ILE A 97 1.13 0.34 -14.35
CA ILE A 97 2.46 -0.13 -14.75
C ILE A 97 2.92 0.62 -16.01
N THR A 98 2.13 0.53 -17.09
CA THR A 98 2.37 1.16 -18.39
C THR A 98 1.12 1.04 -19.27
N GLY A 99 0.60 2.15 -19.81
CA GLY A 99 -0.55 2.13 -20.72
C GLY A 99 -1.88 1.75 -20.03
N PRO A 100 -2.78 0.96 -20.66
CA PRO A 100 -4.06 0.56 -20.03
C PRO A 100 -3.91 -0.60 -19.02
N ALA A 101 -2.68 -0.99 -18.68
CA ALA A 101 -2.41 -2.16 -17.86
C ALA A 101 -2.20 -1.80 -16.38
N TRP A 102 -2.97 -2.46 -15.52
CA TRP A 102 -2.94 -2.29 -14.08
C TRP A 102 -2.36 -3.52 -13.37
N CYS A 103 -1.77 -3.29 -12.20
CA CYS A 103 -1.19 -4.27 -11.28
C CYS A 103 -2.09 -4.34 -10.05
N LYS A 104 -2.80 -5.44 -9.83
CA LYS A 104 -3.60 -5.62 -8.61
C LYS A 104 -2.69 -6.04 -7.45
N CYS A 105 -2.55 -5.18 -6.45
CA CYS A 105 -1.76 -5.40 -5.25
C CYS A 105 -2.67 -5.64 -4.02
N PRO A 106 -2.31 -6.56 -3.12
CA PRO A 106 -2.90 -6.60 -1.79
C PRO A 106 -2.48 -5.38 -0.97
N PHE A 107 -3.42 -4.80 -0.22
CA PHE A 107 -3.21 -3.64 0.64
C PHE A 107 -3.87 -3.88 2.00
N ASN A 108 -3.08 -3.78 3.07
CA ASN A 108 -3.57 -3.93 4.43
C ASN A 108 -4.10 -2.59 4.95
N LEU A 109 -5.42 -2.50 5.10
CA LEU A 109 -6.13 -1.30 5.53
C LEU A 109 -6.58 -1.43 6.99
N ALA A 110 -6.17 -0.47 7.83
CA ALA A 110 -6.76 -0.29 9.14
C ALA A 110 -8.10 0.45 9.01
N VAL A 111 -9.20 -0.20 9.40
CA VAL A 111 -10.56 0.38 9.27
C VAL A 111 -11.13 0.97 10.56
N GLY A 112 -10.47 0.69 11.69
CA GLY A 112 -10.85 1.16 13.01
C GLY A 112 -9.92 0.58 14.06
N CYS A 113 -10.24 0.77 15.33
CA CYS A 113 -9.45 0.24 16.43
C CYS A 113 -10.32 -0.47 17.47
N THR A 114 -9.71 -1.40 18.19
CA THR A 114 -10.32 -2.11 19.32
C THR A 114 -9.35 -2.13 20.51
N CYS A 115 -9.88 -2.26 21.72
CA CYS A 115 -9.09 -2.45 22.93
C CYS A 115 -8.89 -3.93 23.19
N VAL A 116 -7.65 -4.34 23.38
CA VAL A 116 -7.30 -5.71 23.77
C VAL A 116 -6.51 -5.71 25.09
N GLN A 117 -6.52 -6.83 25.78
CA GLN A 117 -5.77 -6.99 27.03
C GLN A 117 -4.27 -6.89 26.77
N LYS A 118 -3.56 -6.20 27.66
CA LYS A 118 -2.09 -6.10 27.60
C LYS A 118 -1.51 -7.47 27.97
N HIS A 119 -0.94 -8.16 26.99
CA HIS A 119 -0.12 -9.37 27.20
C HIS A 119 1.30 -8.99 27.60
#